data_AF-A0A1H0W9M2-F1
#
_entry.id   AF-A0A1H0W9M2-F1
#
_cell.length_a   1.000
_cell.length_b   1.000
_cell.length_c   1.000
_cell.angle_alpha   90.00
_cell.angle_beta   90.00
_cell.angle_gamma   90.00
#
_symmetry.space_group_name_H-M   'P 1'
#
loop_
_entity.id
_entity.type
_entity.pdbx_description
1 polymer ?
#
loop_
_entity_poly.entity_id
_entity_poly.type
_entity_poly.pdbx_seq_one_letter_code
_entity_poly.pdbx_strand_id
1 'polypeptide(L)'
;MDWVATPPPGPSTPAPPRRFTRYTGPPSYRTPPRWGFPALAWRWPTAVPTGTEAAPIAECLRVRARFAVVMLTMLSVFAVLTAAAEIWRYVLLVEARTSALRAGTVDLSDSLVITGAYLTLFVGAAAIAATLWWLVPARQAAAEVSGYESARPATHVVLALLIPGLNLLVPGAAAAELEHAALRRPADERPSPSKFVRWWWATLCVSGALFAATLLWRLRDGVQARADGVLLTAATDVAAAVFAAMTLVLVVRLSALLAPVDPASARLMRVIRVEGAPAPPLRTSRQPGAKR
;
A
#
# COMPACT_ATOMS: atom_id res chain seq x y z
N MET A 1 -49.84 28.22 0.64
CA MET A 1 -48.53 27.65 1.02
C MET A 1 -48.08 28.42 2.23
N ASP A 2 -48.24 27.83 3.41
CA ASP A 2 -48.03 28.50 4.68
C ASP A 2 -46.59 28.29 5.14
N TRP A 3 -45.85 29.39 5.20
CA TRP A 3 -44.51 29.41 5.75
C TRP A 3 -44.60 29.49 7.27
N VAL A 4 -44.11 28.45 7.96
CA VAL A 4 -43.97 28.44 9.42
C VAL A 4 -42.52 28.68 9.77
N ALA A 5 -42.23 29.80 10.43
CA ALA A 5 -40.92 30.10 10.96
C ALA A 5 -40.63 29.19 12.16
N THR A 6 -39.64 28.31 12.03
CA THR A 6 -39.15 27.49 13.14
C THR A 6 -38.02 28.26 13.85
N PRO A 7 -38.05 28.44 15.18
CA PRO A 7 -36.96 29.12 15.88
C PRO A 7 -35.67 28.28 15.81
N PRO A 8 -34.50 28.94 15.75
CA PRO A 8 -33.22 28.26 15.70
C PRO A 8 -32.99 27.42 16.97
N PRO A 9 -32.28 26.28 16.87
CA PRO A 9 -31.99 25.44 18.04
C PRO A 9 -31.26 26.26 19.11
N GLY A 10 -31.77 26.17 20.34
CA GLY A 10 -31.23 26.91 21.48
C GLY A 10 -29.75 26.57 21.74
N PRO A 11 -29.03 27.46 22.44
CA PRO A 11 -27.60 27.30 22.70
C PRO A 11 -27.32 25.99 23.45
N SER A 12 -26.29 25.27 22.99
CA SER A 12 -25.83 24.02 23.60
C SER A 12 -25.42 24.27 25.06
N THR A 13 -25.84 23.40 25.98
CA THR A 13 -25.47 23.48 27.40
C THR A 13 -23.95 23.48 27.54
N PRO A 14 -23.35 24.42 28.29
CA PRO A 14 -21.90 24.46 28.49
C PRO A 14 -21.40 23.17 29.13
N ALA A 15 -20.29 22.62 28.61
CA ALA A 15 -19.62 21.49 29.23
C ALA A 15 -19.18 21.86 30.67
N PRO A 16 -19.28 20.94 31.65
CA PRO A 16 -18.87 21.23 33.01
C PRO A 16 -17.37 21.60 33.07
N PRO A 17 -16.98 22.57 33.91
CA PRO A 17 -15.59 22.98 34.03
C PRO A 17 -14.74 21.82 34.54
N ARG A 18 -13.65 21.51 33.81
CA ARG A 18 -12.66 20.53 34.25
C ARG A 18 -12.05 21.00 35.57
N ARG A 19 -12.23 20.22 36.63
CA ARG A 19 -11.58 20.48 37.93
C ARG A 19 -10.08 20.28 37.76
N PHE A 20 -9.30 21.36 37.87
CA PHE A 20 -7.85 21.28 37.98
C PHE A 20 -7.48 20.57 39.28
N THR A 21 -6.73 19.48 39.19
CA THR A 21 -6.19 18.77 40.36
C THR A 21 -5.17 19.66 41.07
N ARG A 22 -5.20 19.70 42.41
CA ARG A 22 -4.21 20.44 43.23
C ARG A 22 -2.80 19.95 42.91
N TYR A 23 -1.85 20.87 42.77
CA TYR A 23 -0.44 20.58 42.57
C TYR A 23 0.14 19.88 43.82
N THR A 24 0.58 18.63 43.68
CA THR A 24 0.99 17.76 44.80
C THR A 24 2.51 17.67 45.00
N GLY A 25 3.31 18.44 44.26
CA GLY A 25 4.76 18.45 44.43
C GLY A 25 5.52 18.80 43.14
N PRO A 26 6.86 18.90 43.20
CA PRO A 26 7.69 19.19 42.04
C PRO A 26 7.47 18.17 40.92
N PRO A 27 7.56 18.58 39.64
CA PRO A 27 7.28 17.68 38.52
C PRO A 27 8.21 16.46 38.58
N SER A 28 7.63 15.28 38.69
CA SER A 28 8.41 14.04 38.61
C SER A 28 8.74 13.76 37.15
N TYR A 29 9.96 14.09 36.75
CA TYR A 29 10.46 13.72 35.44
C TYR A 29 10.93 12.26 35.49
N ARG A 30 10.45 11.42 34.56
CA ARG A 30 10.94 10.04 34.39
C ARG A 30 12.43 9.96 34.02
N THR A 31 13.01 11.08 33.60
CA THR A 31 14.39 11.17 33.12
C THR A 31 15.01 12.45 33.68
N PRO A 32 16.26 12.43 34.17
CA PRO A 32 16.91 13.63 34.66
C PRO A 32 16.97 14.71 33.57
N PRO A 33 16.63 15.97 33.89
CA PRO A 33 16.61 17.06 32.92
C PRO A 33 18.01 17.34 32.38
N ARG A 34 18.14 17.46 31.05
CA ARG A 34 19.42 17.66 30.35
C ARG A 34 19.61 19.10 29.85
N TRP A 35 19.00 20.09 30.52
CA TRP A 35 19.08 21.51 30.12
C TRP A 35 20.45 22.16 30.37
N GLY A 36 21.44 21.42 30.88
CA GLY A 36 22.83 21.86 30.85
C GLY A 36 23.43 21.68 29.46
N PHE A 37 24.23 22.64 28.99
CA PHE A 37 25.03 22.47 27.77
C PHE A 37 25.97 21.26 27.94
N PRO A 38 25.79 20.17 27.18
CA PRO A 38 26.68 19.03 27.31
C PRO A 38 28.06 19.40 26.75
N ALA A 39 29.08 19.28 27.60
CA ALA A 39 30.48 19.52 27.23
C ALA A 39 31.04 18.36 26.42
N LEU A 40 30.49 18.06 25.23
CA LEU A 40 30.97 16.98 24.37
C LEU A 40 30.89 17.37 22.89
N ALA A 41 32.06 17.36 22.26
CA ALA A 41 32.26 17.53 20.82
C ALA A 41 31.42 16.52 20.04
N TRP A 42 30.63 17.02 19.10
CA TRP A 42 30.05 16.30 17.97
C TRP A 42 29.62 14.85 18.25
N ARG A 43 28.41 14.68 18.82
CA ARG A 43 27.70 13.39 18.79
C ARG A 43 26.57 13.47 17.77
N TRP A 44 26.33 12.35 17.08
CA TRP A 44 25.13 12.16 16.26
C TRP A 44 23.88 12.52 17.07
N PRO A 45 22.82 13.08 16.45
CA PRO A 45 21.58 13.35 17.16
C PRO A 45 21.02 12.03 17.66
N THR A 46 21.34 11.64 18.89
CA THR A 46 20.50 10.73 19.64
C THR A 46 19.28 11.56 19.95
N ALA A 47 18.25 11.43 19.11
CA ALA A 47 16.96 12.04 19.30
C ALA A 47 16.59 11.89 20.79
N VAL A 48 16.56 13.01 21.50
CA VAL A 48 15.87 13.07 22.76
C VAL A 48 14.42 12.81 22.38
N PRO A 49 13.72 11.80 22.94
CA PRO A 49 12.32 11.61 22.68
C PRO A 49 11.56 12.80 23.28
N THR A 50 11.46 13.90 22.55
CA THR A 50 10.61 15.02 22.88
C THR A 50 9.20 14.61 22.53
N GLY A 51 8.60 13.71 23.30
CA GLY A 51 7.14 13.47 23.40
C GLY A 51 6.32 13.21 22.13
N THR A 52 6.90 13.17 20.94
CA THR A 52 6.17 13.13 19.66
C THR A 52 6.84 12.24 18.61
N GLU A 53 7.69 11.30 19.01
CA GLU A 53 8.19 10.28 18.08
C GLU A 53 7.28 9.05 18.15
N ALA A 54 6.11 9.17 17.51
CA ALA A 54 5.50 8.01 16.89
C ALA A 54 6.56 7.38 15.98
N ALA A 55 6.70 6.05 15.97
CA ALA A 55 7.51 5.39 14.94
C ALA A 55 7.16 6.02 13.59
N PRO A 56 8.15 6.60 12.85
CA PRO A 56 7.85 7.50 11.75
C PRO A 56 6.94 6.74 10.78
N ILE A 57 5.77 7.27 10.44
CA ILE A 57 4.76 6.62 9.60
C ILE A 57 5.38 6.03 8.32
N ALA A 58 6.46 6.65 7.83
CA ALA A 58 7.34 6.15 6.78
C ALA A 58 7.92 4.74 7.02
N GLU A 59 8.36 4.38 8.24
CA GLU A 59 8.86 3.04 8.56
C GLU A 59 7.75 2.00 8.55
N CYS A 60 6.60 2.31 9.17
CA CYS A 60 5.41 1.46 9.11
C CYS A 60 4.97 1.23 7.66
N LEU A 61 4.97 2.29 6.85
CA LEU A 61 4.68 2.24 5.42
C LEU A 61 5.66 1.31 4.69
N ARG A 62 6.97 1.44 4.93
CA ARG A 62 8.01 0.60 4.30
C ARG A 62 7.85 -0.88 4.61
N VAL A 63 7.70 -1.24 5.89
CA VAL A 63 7.57 -2.63 6.32
C VAL A 63 6.32 -3.26 5.68
N ARG A 64 5.19 -2.56 5.71
CA ARG A 64 3.94 -3.06 5.12
C ARG A 64 3.98 -3.08 3.60
N ALA A 65 4.66 -2.12 2.96
CA ALA A 65 4.88 -2.11 1.52
C ALA A 65 5.69 -3.33 1.09
N ARG A 66 6.79 -3.66 1.79
CA ARG A 66 7.60 -4.86 1.52
C ARG A 66 6.77 -6.13 1.64
N PHE A 67 5.95 -6.24 2.67
CA PHE A 67 5.06 -7.40 2.84
C PHE A 67 4.04 -7.51 1.71
N ALA A 68 3.38 -6.40 1.34
CA ALA A 68 2.44 -6.36 0.21
C ALA A 68 3.13 -6.71 -1.12
N VAL A 69 4.35 -6.20 -1.35
CA VAL A 69 5.18 -6.51 -2.52
C VAL A 69 5.46 -8.00 -2.62
N VAL A 70 5.88 -8.65 -1.53
CA VAL A 70 6.14 -10.10 -1.52
C VAL A 70 4.87 -10.89 -1.84
N MET A 71 3.76 -10.56 -1.18
CA MET A 71 2.49 -11.28 -1.40
C MET A 71 1.93 -11.09 -2.81
N LEU A 72 2.00 -9.88 -3.37
CA LEU A 72 1.58 -9.59 -4.75
C LEU A 72 2.49 -10.26 -5.78
N THR A 73 3.79 -10.36 -5.49
CA THR A 73 4.74 -11.09 -6.34
C THR A 73 4.42 -12.58 -6.35
N MET A 74 4.19 -13.18 -5.17
CA MET A 74 3.78 -14.58 -5.06
C MET A 74 2.45 -14.83 -5.79
N LEU A 75 1.45 -13.96 -5.60
CA LEU A 75 0.17 -14.06 -6.30
C LEU A 75 0.36 -14.03 -7.82
N SER A 76 1.14 -13.08 -8.33
CA SER A 76 1.39 -12.94 -9.77
C SER A 76 2.06 -14.20 -10.33
N VAL A 77 3.09 -14.73 -9.66
CA VAL A 77 3.78 -15.96 -10.08
C VAL A 77 2.85 -17.17 -10.05
N PHE A 78 2.11 -17.40 -8.96
CA PHE A 78 1.22 -18.54 -8.86
C PHE A 78 0.04 -18.47 -9.82
N ALA A 79 -0.50 -17.28 -10.08
CA ALA A 79 -1.53 -17.10 -11.09
C ALA A 79 -1.01 -17.44 -12.50
N VAL A 80 0.23 -17.04 -12.86
CA VAL A 80 0.86 -17.46 -14.12
C VAL A 80 1.03 -18.97 -14.19
N LEU A 81 1.51 -19.61 -13.12
CA LEU A 81 1.70 -21.06 -13.07
C LEU A 81 0.37 -21.81 -13.19
N THR A 82 -0.70 -21.29 -12.56
CA THR A 82 -2.04 -21.87 -12.63
C THR A 82 -2.62 -21.72 -14.04
N ALA A 83 -2.47 -20.55 -14.66
CA ALA A 83 -2.84 -20.34 -16.06
C ALA A 83 -2.11 -21.31 -17.01
N ALA A 84 -0.81 -21.51 -16.80
CA ALA A 84 -0.01 -22.45 -17.60
C ALA A 84 -0.51 -23.90 -17.41
N ALA A 85 -0.89 -24.29 -16.19
CA ALA A 85 -1.48 -25.60 -15.92
C ALA A 85 -2.82 -25.80 -16.62
N GLU A 86 -3.71 -24.78 -16.63
CA GLU A 86 -4.98 -24.84 -17.34
C GLU A 86 -4.81 -24.86 -18.86
N ILE A 87 -3.85 -24.10 -19.40
CA ILE A 87 -3.50 -24.15 -20.83
C ILE A 87 -2.99 -25.55 -21.18
N TRP A 88 -2.15 -26.14 -20.34
CA TRP A 88 -1.67 -27.50 -20.57
C TRP A 88 -2.82 -28.52 -20.51
N ARG A 89 -3.73 -28.40 -19.55
CA ARG A 89 -4.95 -29.23 -19.52
C ARG A 89 -5.76 -29.08 -20.81
N TYR A 90 -5.91 -27.86 -21.33
CA TYR A 90 -6.60 -27.64 -22.59
C TYR A 90 -5.91 -28.38 -23.75
N VAL A 91 -4.58 -28.34 -23.84
CA VAL A 91 -3.81 -29.10 -24.84
C VAL A 91 -4.06 -30.60 -24.70
N LEU A 92 -4.06 -31.14 -23.47
CA LEU A 92 -4.39 -32.56 -23.23
C LEU A 92 -5.81 -32.90 -23.68
N LEU A 93 -6.79 -32.02 -23.44
CA LEU A 93 -8.16 -32.23 -23.91
C LEU A 93 -8.27 -32.24 -25.45
N VAL A 94 -7.43 -31.47 -26.14
CA VAL A 94 -7.36 -31.48 -27.61
C VAL A 94 -6.74 -32.79 -28.10
N GLU A 95 -5.64 -33.24 -27.49
CA GLU A 95 -4.95 -34.49 -27.85
C GLU A 95 -5.82 -35.74 -27.56
N ALA A 96 -6.57 -35.70 -26.45
CA ALA A 96 -7.51 -36.76 -26.06
C ALA A 96 -8.62 -37.01 -27.09
N ARG A 97 -8.83 -36.09 -28.05
CA ARG A 97 -9.80 -36.29 -29.14
C ARG A 97 -9.36 -37.36 -30.14
N THR A 98 -8.05 -37.56 -30.29
CA THR A 98 -7.48 -38.45 -31.31
C THR A 98 -6.65 -39.59 -30.72
N SER A 99 -6.23 -39.47 -29.45
CA SER A 99 -5.30 -40.40 -28.81
C SER A 99 -5.75 -40.72 -27.39
N ALA A 100 -5.51 -41.96 -26.94
CA ALA A 100 -5.68 -42.31 -25.54
C ALA A 100 -4.51 -41.74 -24.71
N LEU A 101 -4.82 -40.87 -23.74
CA LEU A 101 -3.83 -40.31 -22.83
C LEU A 101 -3.42 -41.33 -21.75
N ARG A 102 -2.17 -41.22 -21.28
CA ARG A 102 -1.69 -42.01 -20.12
C ARG A 102 -2.31 -41.47 -18.84
N ALA A 103 -2.81 -42.36 -17.97
CA ALA A 103 -3.45 -42.00 -16.71
C ALA A 103 -2.59 -41.04 -15.85
N GLY A 104 -1.30 -41.33 -15.69
CA GLY A 104 -0.41 -40.47 -14.90
C GLY A 104 -0.23 -39.03 -15.43
N THR A 105 -0.41 -38.81 -16.74
CA THR A 105 -0.37 -37.46 -17.32
C THR A 105 -1.63 -36.66 -16.96
N VAL A 106 -2.79 -37.33 -16.97
CA VAL A 106 -4.07 -36.74 -16.57
C VAL A 106 -4.07 -36.43 -15.08
N ASP A 107 -3.62 -37.37 -14.24
CA ASP A 107 -3.52 -37.20 -12.80
C ASP A 107 -2.61 -36.04 -12.40
N LEU A 108 -1.47 -35.88 -13.11
CA LEU A 108 -0.55 -34.77 -12.90
C LEU A 108 -1.19 -33.43 -13.28
N SER A 109 -1.87 -33.38 -14.43
CA SER A 109 -2.61 -32.18 -14.85
C SER A 109 -3.68 -31.80 -13.82
N ASP A 110 -4.42 -32.78 -13.30
CA ASP A 110 -5.46 -32.55 -12.31
C ASP A 110 -4.90 -32.04 -11.00
N SER A 111 -3.81 -32.66 -10.54
CA SER A 111 -3.11 -32.25 -9.32
C SER A 111 -2.56 -30.83 -9.41
N LEU A 112 -1.97 -30.46 -10.56
CA LEU A 112 -1.43 -29.12 -10.80
C LEU A 112 -2.52 -28.06 -10.78
N VAL A 113 -3.65 -28.28 -11.45
CA VAL A 113 -4.72 -27.29 -11.46
C VAL A 113 -5.37 -27.18 -10.08
N ILE A 114 -5.64 -28.28 -9.39
CA ILE A 114 -6.25 -28.25 -8.05
C ILE A 114 -5.33 -27.51 -7.08
N THR A 115 -4.04 -27.84 -7.08
CA THR A 115 -3.04 -27.21 -6.19
C THR A 115 -2.83 -25.74 -6.55
N GLY A 116 -2.74 -25.42 -7.84
CA GLY A 116 -2.64 -24.04 -8.34
C GLY A 116 -3.84 -23.19 -7.92
N ALA A 117 -5.05 -23.73 -8.03
CA ALA A 117 -6.28 -23.06 -7.61
C ALA A 117 -6.28 -22.74 -6.11
N TYR A 118 -5.93 -23.71 -5.25
CA TYR A 118 -5.84 -23.48 -3.80
C TYR A 118 -4.75 -22.45 -3.47
N LEU A 119 -3.56 -22.59 -4.06
CA LEU A 119 -2.44 -21.70 -3.77
C LEU A 119 -2.74 -20.26 -4.19
N THR A 120 -3.30 -20.07 -5.39
CA THR A 120 -3.73 -18.77 -5.90
C THR A 120 -4.84 -18.17 -5.04
N LEU A 121 -5.79 -18.98 -4.55
CA LEU A 121 -6.84 -18.52 -3.64
C LEU A 121 -6.27 -18.01 -2.30
N PHE A 122 -5.44 -18.82 -1.61
CA PHE A 122 -4.91 -18.45 -0.30
C PHE A 122 -3.91 -17.29 -0.38
N VAL A 123 -3.01 -17.32 -1.37
CA VAL A 123 -2.06 -16.23 -1.60
C VAL A 123 -2.80 -14.97 -2.06
N GLY A 124 -3.87 -15.10 -2.85
CA GLY A 124 -4.73 -14.00 -3.24
C GLY A 124 -5.38 -13.31 -2.05
N ALA A 125 -5.95 -14.07 -1.13
CA ALA A 125 -6.49 -13.53 0.13
C ALA A 125 -5.42 -12.82 0.96
N ALA A 126 -4.23 -13.41 1.08
CA ALA A 126 -3.10 -12.80 1.79
C ALA A 126 -2.63 -11.49 1.11
N ALA A 127 -2.57 -11.45 -0.22
CA ALA A 127 -2.20 -10.27 -0.99
C ALA A 127 -3.22 -9.14 -0.84
N ILE A 128 -4.52 -9.45 -0.82
CA ILE A 128 -5.58 -8.47 -0.53
C ILE A 128 -5.39 -7.91 0.87
N ALA A 129 -5.25 -8.78 1.89
CA ALA A 129 -5.05 -8.35 3.27
C ALA A 129 -3.79 -7.48 3.43
N ALA A 130 -2.68 -7.88 2.81
CA ALA A 130 -1.42 -7.13 2.82
C ALA A 130 -1.58 -5.75 2.16
N THR A 131 -2.29 -5.67 1.03
CA THR A 131 -2.53 -4.41 0.31
C THR A 131 -3.42 -3.47 1.12
N LEU A 132 -4.48 -3.98 1.76
CA LEU A 132 -5.33 -3.20 2.67
C LEU A 132 -4.55 -2.72 3.91
N TRP A 133 -3.68 -3.57 4.45
CA TRP A 133 -2.85 -3.23 5.61
C TRP A 133 -1.81 -2.15 5.30
N TRP A 134 -1.29 -2.14 4.07
CA TRP A 134 -0.42 -1.09 3.53
C TRP A 134 -1.16 0.22 3.25
N LEU A 135 -2.42 0.15 2.78
CA LEU A 135 -3.18 1.33 2.34
C LEU A 135 -3.39 2.36 3.46
N VAL A 136 -3.59 1.91 4.70
CA VAL A 136 -3.84 2.79 5.85
C VAL A 136 -2.66 3.75 6.12
N PRO A 137 -1.42 3.28 6.37
CA PRO A 137 -0.27 4.17 6.56
C PRO A 137 0.10 4.92 5.28
N ALA A 138 -0.19 4.39 4.09
CA ALA A 138 0.03 5.12 2.84
C ALA A 138 -0.84 6.39 2.76
N ARG A 139 -2.12 6.30 3.15
CA ARG A 139 -3.01 7.47 3.20
C ARG A 139 -2.61 8.46 4.28
N GLN A 140 -2.13 7.99 5.44
CA GLN A 140 -1.63 8.85 6.51
C GLN A 140 -0.36 9.60 6.07
N ALA A 141 0.61 8.89 5.49
CA ALA A 141 1.83 9.49 4.95
C ALA A 141 1.51 10.52 3.85
N ALA A 142 0.52 10.23 3.00
CA ALA A 142 0.10 11.14 1.95
C ALA A 142 -0.47 12.45 2.52
N ALA A 143 -1.28 12.38 3.58
CA ALA A 143 -1.81 13.57 4.26
C ALA A 143 -0.71 14.41 4.91
N GLU A 144 0.29 13.77 5.53
CA GLU A 144 1.46 14.46 6.11
C GLU A 144 2.29 15.17 5.03
N VAL A 145 2.49 14.51 3.89
CA VAL A 145 3.31 15.03 2.79
C VAL A 145 2.60 16.15 2.01
N SER A 146 1.27 16.08 1.86
CA SER A 146 0.50 17.08 1.12
C SER A 146 -0.04 18.23 1.98
N GLY A 147 -0.05 18.07 3.31
CA GLY A 147 -0.51 19.08 4.26
C GLY A 147 -2.04 19.23 4.33
N TYR A 148 -2.80 18.31 3.74
CA TYR A 148 -4.25 18.27 3.80
C TYR A 148 -4.76 16.84 3.94
N GLU A 149 -5.88 16.67 4.64
CA GLU A 149 -6.51 15.36 4.77
C GLU A 149 -7.34 15.00 3.54
N SER A 150 -7.33 13.72 3.16
CA SER A 150 -8.21 13.23 2.11
C SER A 150 -9.68 13.36 2.53
N ALA A 151 -10.53 13.83 1.62
CA ALA A 151 -11.96 14.01 1.86
C ALA A 151 -12.69 12.72 2.28
N ARG A 152 -12.13 11.54 1.98
CA ARG A 152 -12.73 10.25 2.31
C ARG A 152 -12.05 9.59 3.51
N PRO A 153 -12.80 9.17 4.54
CA PRO A 153 -12.23 8.39 5.64
C PRO A 153 -11.73 7.03 5.14
N ALA A 154 -10.63 6.55 5.72
CA ALA A 154 -9.99 5.30 5.32
C ALA A 154 -10.93 4.08 5.41
N THR A 155 -11.83 4.07 6.40
CA THR A 155 -12.83 3.00 6.59
C THR A 155 -13.76 2.85 5.40
N HIS A 156 -14.22 3.95 4.80
CA HIS A 156 -15.10 3.90 3.64
C HIS A 156 -14.37 3.35 2.42
N VAL A 157 -13.09 3.69 2.26
CA VAL A 157 -12.27 3.14 1.17
C VAL A 157 -12.08 1.64 1.36
N VAL A 158 -11.70 1.19 2.57
CA VAL A 158 -11.53 -0.24 2.87
C VAL A 158 -12.82 -1.02 2.65
N LEU A 159 -13.96 -0.52 3.15
CA LEU A 159 -15.27 -1.15 2.94
C LEU A 159 -15.63 -1.23 1.46
N ALA A 160 -15.42 -0.14 0.71
CA ALA A 160 -15.69 -0.13 -0.72
C ALA A 160 -14.78 -1.09 -1.50
N LEU A 161 -13.56 -1.36 -1.05
CA LEU A 161 -12.68 -2.38 -1.65
C LEU A 161 -13.15 -3.81 -1.37
N LEU A 162 -13.87 -4.04 -0.26
CA LEU A 162 -14.34 -5.37 0.13
C LEU A 162 -15.72 -5.72 -0.42
N ILE A 163 -16.57 -4.72 -0.67
CA ILE A 163 -17.92 -4.94 -1.20
C ILE A 163 -17.84 -5.22 -2.72
N PRO A 164 -18.31 -6.39 -3.19
CA PRO A 164 -18.36 -6.69 -4.63
C PRO A 164 -19.12 -5.61 -5.42
N GLY A 165 -18.60 -5.22 -6.58
CA GLY A 165 -19.16 -4.16 -7.40
C GLY A 165 -18.62 -2.78 -7.03
N LEU A 166 -18.70 -2.37 -5.75
CA LEU A 166 -18.03 -1.16 -5.29
C LEU A 166 -16.50 -1.25 -5.42
N ASN A 167 -15.98 -2.47 -5.27
CA ASN A 167 -14.57 -2.79 -5.47
C ASN A 167 -14.10 -2.58 -6.91
N LEU A 168 -14.98 -2.34 -7.88
CA LEU A 168 -14.61 -1.97 -9.24
C LEU A 168 -14.64 -0.46 -9.46
N LEU A 169 -15.41 0.31 -8.68
CA LEU A 169 -15.60 1.74 -8.91
C LEU A 169 -14.70 2.61 -8.03
N VAL A 170 -14.69 2.34 -6.72
CA VAL A 170 -14.04 3.19 -5.73
C VAL A 170 -12.50 3.13 -5.78
N PRO A 171 -11.84 2.00 -6.06
CA PRO A 171 -10.39 1.95 -6.04
C PRO A 171 -9.72 2.88 -7.04
N GLY A 172 -10.32 3.09 -8.22
CA GLY A 172 -9.80 4.02 -9.23
C GLY A 172 -9.73 5.46 -8.72
N ALA A 173 -10.81 5.93 -8.07
CA ALA A 173 -10.85 7.26 -7.48
C ALA A 173 -9.90 7.37 -6.26
N ALA A 174 -9.89 6.36 -5.40
CA ALA A 174 -9.02 6.34 -4.22
C ALA A 174 -7.52 6.32 -4.60
N ALA A 175 -7.15 5.60 -5.66
CA ALA A 175 -5.79 5.58 -6.19
C ALA A 175 -5.40 6.92 -6.85
N ALA A 176 -6.34 7.59 -7.53
CA ALA A 176 -6.10 8.92 -8.10
C ALA A 176 -5.91 9.98 -7.00
N GLU A 177 -6.73 9.96 -5.95
CA GLU A 177 -6.58 10.83 -4.77
C GLU A 177 -5.22 10.60 -4.08
N LEU A 178 -4.83 9.33 -3.94
CA LEU A 178 -3.55 8.97 -3.32
C LEU A 178 -2.35 9.38 -4.18
N GLU A 179 -2.41 9.21 -5.50
CA GLU A 179 -1.38 9.69 -6.43
C GLU A 179 -1.27 11.22 -6.41
N HIS A 180 -2.40 11.93 -6.39
CA HIS A 180 -2.46 13.39 -6.31
C HIS A 180 -1.76 13.92 -5.05
N ALA A 181 -2.10 13.34 -3.89
CA ALA A 181 -1.47 13.69 -2.62
C ALA A 181 0.02 13.30 -2.57
N ALA A 182 0.39 12.12 -3.06
CA ALA A 182 1.79 11.67 -3.12
C ALA A 182 2.67 12.56 -4.01
N LEU A 183 2.09 13.17 -5.06
CA LEU A 183 2.76 14.12 -5.94
C LEU A 183 2.75 15.56 -5.40
N ARG A 184 2.23 15.81 -4.19
CA ARG A 184 2.14 17.14 -3.55
C ARG A 184 1.41 18.17 -4.41
N ARG A 185 0.37 17.73 -5.12
CA ARG A 185 -0.43 18.65 -5.92
C ARG A 185 -1.36 19.50 -5.03
N PRO A 186 -1.79 20.67 -5.51
CA PRO A 186 -2.66 21.57 -4.76
C PRO A 186 -4.00 20.91 -4.41
N ALA A 187 -4.58 21.27 -3.25
CA ALA A 187 -5.85 20.70 -2.78
C ALA A 187 -7.07 21.19 -3.57
N ASP A 188 -6.95 22.34 -4.24
CA ASP A 188 -7.96 22.97 -5.10
C ASP A 188 -8.03 22.36 -6.50
N GLU A 189 -6.97 21.64 -6.93
CA GLU A 189 -6.97 20.94 -8.21
C GLU A 189 -7.67 19.57 -8.09
N ARG A 190 -8.58 19.28 -9.03
CA ARG A 190 -9.29 18.00 -9.05
C ARG A 190 -8.31 16.83 -9.31
N PRO A 191 -8.33 15.76 -8.48
CA PRO A 191 -7.48 14.60 -8.70
C PRO A 191 -7.77 13.94 -10.06
N SER A 192 -6.78 13.97 -10.95
CA SER A 192 -6.86 13.32 -12.27
C SER A 192 -5.99 12.07 -12.29
N PRO A 193 -6.53 10.88 -12.62
CA PRO A 193 -5.72 9.66 -12.64
C PRO A 193 -4.68 9.70 -13.77
N SER A 194 -3.43 9.36 -13.45
CA SER A 194 -2.41 9.16 -14.48
C SER A 194 -2.79 8.06 -15.47
N LYS A 195 -2.12 8.03 -16.63
CA LYS A 195 -2.31 6.94 -17.62
C LYS A 195 -2.10 5.56 -16.97
N PHE A 196 -1.12 5.45 -16.07
CA PHE A 196 -0.85 4.20 -15.35
C PHE A 196 -2.02 3.80 -14.44
N VAL A 197 -2.53 4.71 -13.61
CA VAL A 197 -3.68 4.43 -12.73
C VAL A 197 -4.92 4.05 -13.53
N ARG A 198 -5.15 4.68 -14.69
CA ARG A 198 -6.25 4.30 -15.60
C ARG A 198 -6.09 2.89 -16.15
N TRP A 199 -4.90 2.50 -16.60
CA TRP A 199 -4.65 1.14 -17.06
C TRP A 199 -4.77 0.12 -15.92
N TRP A 200 -4.23 0.42 -14.74
CA TRP A 200 -4.39 -0.42 -13.56
C TRP A 200 -5.86 -0.64 -13.21
N TRP A 201 -6.64 0.44 -13.27
CA TRP A 201 -8.08 0.39 -13.01
C TRP A 201 -8.85 -0.40 -14.08
N ALA A 202 -8.50 -0.23 -15.36
CA ALA A 202 -9.06 -1.04 -16.44
C ALA A 202 -8.77 -2.54 -16.23
N THR A 203 -7.54 -2.89 -15.84
CA THR A 203 -7.15 -4.26 -15.53
C THR A 203 -7.93 -4.83 -14.34
N LEU A 204 -8.20 -4.03 -13.30
CA LEU A 204 -9.08 -4.42 -12.19
C LEU A 204 -10.49 -4.76 -12.71
N CYS A 205 -11.08 -3.90 -13.53
CA CYS A 205 -12.40 -4.12 -14.12
C CYS A 205 -12.44 -5.38 -14.99
N VAL A 206 -11.44 -5.59 -15.85
CA VAL A 206 -11.35 -6.78 -16.71
C VAL A 206 -11.18 -8.05 -15.88
N SER A 207 -10.29 -8.04 -14.89
CA SER A 207 -10.07 -9.19 -14.00
C SER A 207 -11.33 -9.52 -13.19
N GLY A 208 -12.03 -8.52 -12.66
CA GLY A 208 -13.31 -8.70 -11.96
C GLY A 208 -14.42 -9.23 -12.88
N ALA A 209 -14.51 -8.73 -14.11
CA ALA A 209 -15.48 -9.21 -15.10
C ALA A 209 -15.22 -10.66 -15.51
N LEU A 210 -13.95 -11.03 -15.75
CA LEU A 210 -13.57 -12.41 -16.07
C LEU A 210 -13.81 -13.36 -14.90
N PHE A 211 -13.52 -12.93 -13.67
CA PHE A 211 -13.83 -13.72 -12.47
C PHE A 211 -15.34 -13.96 -12.33
N ALA A 212 -16.16 -12.92 -12.49
CA ALA A 212 -17.61 -13.05 -12.46
C ALA A 212 -18.14 -13.93 -13.60
N ALA A 213 -17.61 -13.75 -14.82
CA ALA A 213 -17.95 -14.60 -15.96
C ALA A 213 -17.60 -16.07 -15.70
N THR A 214 -16.44 -16.35 -15.12
CA THR A 214 -16.00 -17.71 -14.75
C THR A 214 -16.93 -18.33 -13.71
N LEU A 215 -17.31 -17.56 -12.69
CA LEU A 215 -18.24 -18.04 -11.66
C LEU A 215 -19.62 -18.35 -12.23
N LEU A 216 -20.15 -17.47 -13.08
CA LEU A 216 -21.42 -17.69 -13.76
C LEU A 216 -21.35 -18.86 -14.75
N TRP A 217 -20.21 -19.04 -15.42
CA TRP A 217 -19.99 -20.13 -16.36
C TRP A 217 -20.00 -21.50 -15.67
N ARG A 218 -19.52 -21.56 -14.42
CA ARG A 218 -19.57 -22.79 -13.60
C ARG A 218 -20.99 -23.27 -13.28
N LEU A 219 -22.01 -22.44 -13.49
CA LEU A 219 -23.41 -22.83 -13.36
C LEU A 219 -23.97 -23.55 -14.60
N ARG A 220 -23.21 -23.59 -15.71
CA ARG A 220 -23.65 -24.25 -16.94
C ARG A 220 -23.27 -25.72 -16.96
N ASP A 221 -24.24 -26.54 -17.30
CA ASP A 221 -24.06 -27.97 -17.53
C ASP A 221 -23.70 -28.27 -18.99
N GLY A 222 -22.88 -29.30 -19.20
CA GLY A 222 -22.52 -29.82 -20.52
C GLY A 222 -21.03 -30.01 -20.72
N VAL A 223 -20.66 -30.97 -21.58
CA VAL A 223 -19.26 -31.30 -21.88
C VAL A 223 -18.56 -30.14 -22.59
N GLN A 224 -19.24 -29.49 -23.53
CA GLN A 224 -18.73 -28.30 -24.23
C GLN A 224 -18.53 -27.12 -23.26
N ALA A 225 -19.48 -26.89 -22.35
CA ALA A 225 -19.37 -25.84 -21.34
C ALA A 225 -18.17 -26.06 -20.41
N ARG A 226 -17.86 -27.32 -20.04
CA ARG A 226 -16.67 -27.65 -19.25
C ARG A 226 -15.37 -27.39 -20.03
N ALA A 227 -15.33 -27.72 -21.32
CA ALA A 227 -14.15 -27.47 -22.16
C ALA A 227 -13.88 -25.96 -22.33
N ASP A 228 -14.91 -25.17 -22.64
CA ASP A 228 -14.80 -23.71 -22.76
C ASP A 228 -14.44 -23.06 -21.41
N GLY A 229 -14.86 -23.66 -20.29
CA GLY A 229 -14.53 -23.24 -18.94
C GLY A 229 -13.04 -23.29 -18.62
N VAL A 230 -12.26 -24.19 -19.25
CA VAL A 230 -10.80 -24.27 -19.06
C VAL A 230 -10.11 -23.03 -19.62
N LEU A 231 -10.44 -22.63 -20.84
CA LEU A 231 -9.89 -21.41 -21.46
C LEU A 231 -10.29 -20.16 -20.68
N LEU A 232 -11.54 -20.10 -20.20
CA LEU A 232 -12.03 -18.98 -19.40
C LEU A 232 -11.32 -18.88 -18.04
N THR A 233 -11.01 -20.02 -17.41
CA THR A 233 -10.23 -20.06 -16.16
C THR A 233 -8.80 -19.63 -16.40
N ALA A 234 -8.14 -20.14 -17.46
CA ALA A 234 -6.80 -19.69 -17.84
C ALA A 234 -6.74 -18.18 -18.12
N ALA A 235 -7.72 -17.63 -18.84
CA ALA A 235 -7.81 -16.19 -19.09
C ALA A 235 -8.01 -15.38 -17.79
N THR A 236 -8.78 -15.91 -16.85
CA THR A 236 -8.99 -15.30 -15.53
C THR A 236 -7.71 -15.28 -14.70
N ASP A 237 -6.95 -16.38 -14.71
CA ASP A 237 -5.66 -16.48 -14.01
C ASP A 237 -4.62 -15.52 -14.61
N VAL A 238 -4.56 -15.39 -15.95
CA VAL A 238 -3.71 -14.39 -16.60
C VAL A 238 -4.12 -12.97 -16.20
N ALA A 239 -5.41 -12.66 -16.20
CA ALA A 239 -5.89 -11.35 -15.80
C ALA A 239 -5.58 -11.05 -14.32
N ALA A 240 -5.70 -12.04 -13.43
CA ALA A 240 -5.32 -11.93 -12.04
C ALA A 240 -3.80 -11.70 -11.88
N ALA A 241 -2.97 -12.40 -12.65
CA ALA A 241 -1.52 -12.22 -12.65
C ALA A 241 -1.11 -10.79 -13.07
N VAL A 242 -1.70 -10.28 -14.16
CA VAL A 242 -1.46 -8.91 -14.65
C VAL A 242 -1.96 -7.89 -13.63
N PHE A 243 -3.15 -8.08 -13.06
CA PHE A 243 -3.67 -7.19 -12.03
C PHE A 243 -2.78 -7.15 -10.79
N ALA A 244 -2.30 -8.30 -10.32
CA ALA A 244 -1.37 -8.40 -9.19
C ALA A 244 -0.05 -7.67 -9.50
N ALA A 245 0.51 -7.86 -10.70
CA ALA A 245 1.74 -7.19 -11.13
C ALA A 245 1.57 -5.66 -11.23
N MET A 246 0.45 -5.18 -11.76
CA MET A 246 0.19 -3.74 -11.83
C MET A 246 -0.04 -3.14 -10.43
N THR A 247 -0.73 -3.87 -9.54
CA THR A 247 -0.91 -3.46 -8.14
C THR A 247 0.41 -3.42 -7.39
N LEU A 248 1.30 -4.38 -7.65
CA LEU A 248 2.67 -4.39 -7.15
C LEU A 248 3.41 -3.11 -7.56
N VAL A 249 3.39 -2.77 -8.84
CA VAL A 249 4.03 -1.54 -9.36
C VAL A 249 3.42 -0.29 -8.73
N LEU A 250 2.10 -0.24 -8.55
CA LEU A 250 1.41 0.85 -7.88
C LEU A 250 1.89 1.03 -6.43
N VAL A 251 1.94 -0.05 -5.64
CA VAL A 251 2.41 -0.05 -4.26
C VAL A 251 3.86 0.41 -4.17
N VAL A 252 4.75 -0.10 -5.03
CA VAL A 252 6.17 0.29 -5.08
C VAL A 252 6.30 1.77 -5.41
N ARG A 253 5.63 2.25 -6.47
CA ARG A 253 5.73 3.63 -6.94
C ARG A 253 5.22 4.62 -5.89
N LEU A 254 4.06 4.36 -5.29
CA LEU A 254 3.49 5.24 -4.27
C LEU A 254 4.30 5.21 -2.97
N SER A 255 4.78 4.04 -2.54
CA SER A 255 5.62 3.94 -1.35
C SER A 255 6.95 4.69 -1.52
N ALA A 256 7.54 4.64 -2.72
CA ALA A 256 8.76 5.38 -3.03
C ALA A 256 8.57 6.91 -3.01
N LEU A 257 7.39 7.40 -3.45
CA LEU A 257 7.05 8.82 -3.40
C LEU A 257 6.80 9.31 -1.97
N LEU A 258 6.15 8.49 -1.14
CA LEU A 258 5.71 8.85 0.21
C LEU A 258 6.79 8.69 1.27
N ALA A 259 7.69 7.70 1.11
CA ALA A 259 8.81 7.47 2.01
C ALA A 259 10.12 7.35 1.21
N PRO A 260 10.61 8.46 0.62
CA PRO A 260 11.80 8.44 -0.21
C PRO A 260 13.03 8.06 0.63
N VAL A 261 13.56 6.86 0.34
CA VAL A 261 14.83 6.29 0.84
C VAL A 261 14.88 6.05 2.36
N ASP A 262 15.31 4.85 2.74
CA ASP A 262 15.64 4.55 4.12
C ASP A 262 16.99 5.24 4.45
N PRO A 263 17.04 6.17 5.44
CA PRO A 263 18.27 6.84 5.82
C PRO A 263 19.36 5.87 6.30
N ALA A 264 19.01 4.64 6.71
CA ALA A 264 19.98 3.59 7.00
C ALA A 264 20.52 2.89 5.74
N SER A 265 19.75 2.88 4.64
CA SER A 265 20.15 2.34 3.33
C SER A 265 20.92 3.33 2.47
N ALA A 266 20.75 4.64 2.73
CA ALA A 266 21.65 5.66 2.24
C ALA A 266 22.99 5.47 2.94
N ARG A 267 23.84 4.58 2.38
CA ARG A 267 25.27 4.53 2.69
C ARG A 267 25.74 5.97 2.59
N LEU A 268 26.00 6.58 3.75
CA LEU A 268 26.46 7.96 3.86
C LEU A 268 27.64 8.10 2.89
N MET A 269 27.42 8.76 1.75
CA MET A 269 28.51 9.14 0.87
C MET A 269 29.34 10.14 1.65
N ARG A 270 30.33 9.62 2.38
CA ARG A 270 31.28 10.44 3.12
C ARG A 270 32.12 11.12 2.06
N VAL A 271 31.99 12.43 1.94
CA VAL A 271 32.89 13.24 1.11
C VAL A 271 34.28 13.13 1.74
N ILE A 272 35.13 12.28 1.17
CA ILE A 272 36.50 12.03 1.66
C ILE A 272 37.40 13.22 1.28
N ARG A 273 37.15 13.81 0.11
CA ARG A 273 37.95 14.89 -0.45
C ARG A 273 37.10 15.70 -1.43
N VAL A 274 37.27 17.02 -1.40
CA VAL A 274 36.76 17.92 -2.44
C VAL A 274 37.99 18.45 -3.19
N GLU A 275 38.13 18.14 -4.46
CA GLU A 275 39.19 18.69 -5.31
C GLU A 275 38.76 20.07 -5.84
N GLY A 276 39.67 21.06 -5.81
CA GLY A 276 39.40 22.42 -6.30
C GLY A 276 38.61 23.33 -5.35
N ALA A 277 38.36 22.91 -4.10
CA ALA A 277 37.77 23.81 -3.11
C ALA A 277 38.78 24.90 -2.69
N PRO A 278 38.37 26.19 -2.62
CA PRO A 278 39.22 27.23 -2.08
C PRO A 278 39.61 26.90 -0.64
N ALA A 279 40.86 27.18 -0.27
CA ALA A 279 41.37 26.88 1.06
C ALA A 279 40.46 27.51 2.12
N PRO A 280 39.88 26.72 3.04
CA PRO A 280 39.00 27.26 4.05
C PRO A 280 39.77 28.27 4.91
N PRO A 281 39.15 29.39 5.32
CA PRO A 281 39.82 30.34 6.20
C PRO A 281 40.21 29.62 7.49
N LEU A 282 41.52 29.55 7.74
CA LEU A 282 42.06 28.94 8.94
C LEU A 282 41.49 29.68 10.14
N ARG A 283 40.90 28.94 11.09
CA ARG A 283 40.48 29.49 12.38
C ARG A 283 41.68 30.19 13.00
N THR A 284 41.52 31.44 13.41
CA THR A 284 42.55 32.21 14.10
C THR A 284 43.09 31.38 15.27
N SER A 285 44.41 31.16 15.31
CA SER A 285 45.04 30.41 16.38
C SER A 285 44.79 31.13 17.69
N ARG A 286 44.04 30.50 18.59
CA ARG A 286 43.85 31.02 19.95
C ARG A 286 45.19 30.98 20.66
N GLN A 287 45.67 32.13 21.13
CA GLN A 287 46.86 32.15 21.98
C GLN A 287 46.59 31.36 23.27
N PRO A 288 47.53 30.51 23.73
CA PRO A 288 47.40 29.82 25.01
C PRO A 288 47.28 30.87 26.13
N GLY A 289 46.16 30.85 26.87
CA GLY A 289 45.96 31.72 28.05
C GLY A 289 44.88 32.80 27.96
N ALA A 290 44.17 32.95 26.83
CA ALA A 290 43.07 33.91 26.74
C ALA A 290 41.90 33.53 27.69
N LYS A 291 41.73 34.30 28.79
CA LYS A 291 40.64 34.16 29.76
C LYS A 291 39.28 34.50 29.11
N ARG A 292 38.25 33.86 29.66
CA ARG A 292 36.89 33.75 29.11
C ARG A 292 36.10 35.05 29.22
#